data_AF-A0A9E5NYA8-F1
#
_entry.id   AF-A0A9E5NYA8-F1
#
_cell.length_a   1.000
_cell.length_b   1.000
_cell.length_c   1.000
_cell.angle_alpha   90.00
_cell.angle_beta   90.00
_cell.angle_gamma   90.00
#
_symmetry.space_group_name_H-M   'P 1'
#
loop_
_entity.id
_entity.type
_entity.pdbx_description
1 polymer ?
#
loop_
_entity_poly.entity_id
_entity_poly.type
_entity_poly.pdbx_seq_one_letter_code
_entity_poly.pdbx_strand_id
1 'polypeptide(L)' 'MPATVTTREDFEKSISRERLDEEVRLRMRAGAIRSEIVDGGDKWVLVTEWNVIGEQ' A
#
# COMPACT_ATOMS: atom_id res chain seq x y z
N MET A 1 22.53 4.23 -2.38
CA MET A 1 21.54 3.19 -2.71
C MET A 1 20.18 3.72 -2.33
N PRO A 2 19.16 3.72 -3.22
CA PRO A 2 17.81 4.11 -2.80
C PRO A 2 17.37 3.17 -1.67
N ALA A 3 16.87 3.75 -0.58
CA ALA A 3 16.33 2.98 0.53
C ALA A 3 14.88 2.63 0.20
N THR A 4 14.50 1.38 0.35
CA THR A 4 13.10 0.97 0.23
C THR A 4 12.47 0.88 1.60
N VAL A 5 11.23 1.36 1.73
CA VAL A 5 10.42 1.22 2.96
C VAL A 5 9.11 0.55 2.60
N THR A 6 8.68 -0.38 3.45
CA THR A 6 7.37 -1.03 3.32
C THR A 6 6.43 -0.56 4.42
N THR A 7 5.25 -0.07 4.03
CA THR A 7 4.15 0.26 4.94
C THR A 7 3.07 -0.81 4.87
N ARG A 8 2.35 -0.99 5.98
CA ARG A 8 1.20 -1.88 6.08
C ARG A 8 0.04 -1.12 6.69
N GLU A 9 -1.08 -1.09 6.00
CA GLU A 9 -2.28 -0.38 6.40
C GLU A 9 -3.48 -1.34 6.47
N ASP A 10 -4.18 -1.31 7.59
CA ASP A 10 -5.34 -2.16 7.85
C ASP A 10 -6.63 -1.47 7.37
N PHE A 11 -7.44 -2.20 6.62
CA PHE A 11 -8.77 -1.80 6.16
C PHE A 11 -9.82 -2.80 6.64
N GLU A 12 -10.98 -2.33 7.07
CA GLU A 12 -12.08 -3.22 7.44
C GLU A 12 -12.59 -4.02 6.23
N LYS A 13 -13.05 -5.26 6.46
CA LYS A 13 -13.69 -6.08 5.41
C LYS A 13 -15.04 -5.53 4.93
N SER A 14 -15.61 -4.57 5.65
CA SER A 14 -16.80 -3.81 5.24
C SER A 14 -16.54 -2.95 4.00
N ILE A 15 -15.27 -2.61 3.72
CA ILE A 15 -14.89 -1.78 2.57
C ILE A 15 -14.96 -2.59 1.28
N SER A 16 -15.55 -1.99 0.25
CA SER A 16 -15.69 -2.62 -1.06
C SER A 16 -14.33 -2.80 -1.75
N ARG A 17 -14.21 -3.85 -2.57
CA ARG A 17 -12.98 -4.14 -3.31
C ARG A 17 -12.59 -2.99 -4.25
N GLU A 18 -13.56 -2.35 -4.89
CA GLU A 18 -13.35 -1.21 -5.80
C GLU A 18 -12.65 -0.04 -5.10
N ARG A 19 -13.02 0.22 -3.83
CA ARG A 19 -12.38 1.27 -3.04
C ARG A 19 -10.94 0.91 -2.69
N LEU A 20 -10.67 -0.34 -2.36
CA LEU A 20 -9.30 -0.82 -2.10
C LEU A 20 -8.42 -0.72 -3.36
N ASP A 21 -8.98 -1.02 -4.54
CA ASP A 21 -8.26 -0.86 -5.81
C ASP A 21 -7.98 0.62 -6.15
N GLU A 22 -8.82 1.54 -5.68
CA GLU A 22 -8.54 2.98 -5.73
C GLU A 22 -7.38 3.37 -4.81
N GLU A 23 -7.35 2.85 -3.57
CA GLU A 23 -6.24 3.07 -2.63
C GLU A 23 -4.89 2.58 -3.19
N VAL A 24 -4.88 1.42 -3.85
CA VAL A 24 -3.70 0.90 -4.57
C VAL A 24 -3.28 1.87 -5.69
N ARG A 25 -4.22 2.32 -6.53
CA ARG A 25 -3.93 3.27 -7.62
C ARG A 25 -3.40 4.60 -7.11
N LEU A 26 -3.91 5.10 -5.99
CA LEU A 26 -3.42 6.33 -5.35
C LEU A 26 -1.95 6.20 -4.94
N ARG A 27 -1.56 5.08 -4.30
CA ARG A 27 -0.18 4.84 -3.87
C ARG A 27 0.78 4.69 -5.04
N MET A 28 0.37 3.97 -6.08
CA MET A 28 1.14 3.89 -7.33
C MET A 28 1.35 5.26 -7.96
N ARG A 29 0.33 6.14 -7.98
CA ARG A 29 0.45 7.52 -8.46
C ARG A 29 1.33 8.39 -7.57
N ALA A 30 1.36 8.14 -6.26
CA ALA A 30 2.20 8.84 -5.29
C ALA A 30 3.68 8.42 -5.35
N GLY A 31 4.04 7.44 -6.18
CA GLY A 31 5.43 7.01 -6.36
C GLY A 31 5.80 5.73 -5.60
N ALA A 32 4.83 4.95 -5.15
CA ALA A 32 5.09 3.60 -4.68
C ALA A 32 5.71 2.74 -5.80
N ILE A 33 6.68 1.90 -5.42
CA ILE A 33 7.28 0.87 -6.28
C ILE A 33 6.25 -0.22 -6.56
N ARG A 34 5.55 -0.64 -5.50
CA ARG A 34 4.56 -1.72 -5.52
C ARG A 34 3.53 -1.47 -4.44
N SER A 35 2.27 -1.80 -4.73
CA SER A 35 1.20 -1.78 -3.74
C SER A 35 0.23 -2.92 -4.01
N GLU A 36 -0.11 -3.70 -2.98
CA GLU A 36 -1.02 -4.84 -3.09
C GLU A 36 -1.95 -4.98 -1.88
N ILE A 37 -3.14 -5.53 -2.12
CA ILE A 37 -4.11 -5.86 -1.07
C ILE A 37 -4.03 -7.35 -0.78
N VAL A 38 -3.81 -7.68 0.49
CA VAL A 38 -3.74 -9.05 1.02
C VAL A 38 -4.95 -9.30 1.93
N ASP A 39 -5.53 -10.49 1.89
CA ASP A 39 -6.55 -10.90 2.87
C ASP A 39 -5.86 -11.29 4.18
N GLY A 40 -6.09 -10.52 5.24
CA GLY A 40 -5.58 -10.76 6.59
C GLY A 40 -6.54 -11.54 7.49
N GLY A 41 -7.61 -12.13 6.94
CA GLY A 41 -8.65 -12.83 7.69
C GLY A 41 -9.81 -11.89 8.05
N ASP A 42 -9.64 -11.08 9.09
CA ASP A 42 -10.67 -10.15 9.58
C ASP A 42 -10.60 -8.77 8.92
N LYS A 43 -9.48 -8.49 8.24
CA LYS A 43 -9.19 -7.21 7.60
C LYS A 43 -8.52 -7.40 6.25
N TRP A 44 -8.66 -6.39 5.40
CA TRP A 44 -7.80 -6.22 4.25
C TRP A 44 -6.52 -5.52 4.68
N VAL A 45 -5.37 -5.97 4.18
CA VAL A 45 -4.07 -5.36 4.47
C VAL A 45 -3.49 -4.82 3.18
N LEU A 46 -3.31 -3.51 3.11
CA LEU A 46 -2.63 -2.85 2.01
C LEU A 46 -1.14 -2.77 2.33
N VAL A 47 -0.35 -3.48 1.54
CA VAL A 47 1.10 -3.50 1.65
C VAL A 47 1.66 -2.64 0.53
N THR A 48 2.47 -1.65 0.87
CA THR A 48 3.03 -0.70 -0.09
C THR A 48 4.52 -0.54 0.12
N GLU A 49 5.27 -0.69 -0.96
CA GLU A 49 6.71 -0.49 -1.01
C GLU A 49 7.02 0.85 -1.68
N TRP A 50 7.85 1.66 -1.02
CA TRP A 50 8.18 3.03 -1.41
C TRP A 50 9.66 3.16 -1.73
N ASN A 51 9.97 3.97 -2.73
CA ASN A 51 11.31 4.51 -2.91
C ASN A 51 11.48 5.70 -1.98
N VAL A 52 12.41 5.62 -1.03
CA VAL A 52 12.77 6.73 -0.16
C VAL A 52 14.10 7.29 -0.61
N ILE A 53 14.10 8.55 -1.03
CA ILE A 53 15.33 9.30 -1.24
C ILE A 53 15.75 9.81 0.13
N GLY A 54 16.76 9.17 0.73
CA GLY A 54 17.38 9.70 1.93
C GLY A 54 18.20 10.94 1.58
N GLU A 55 17.79 12.12 2.05
CA GLU A 55 18.73 13.22 2.23
C GLU A 55 19.67 12.79 3.38
N GLN A 56 20.94 12.59 3.05
CA GLN A 56 22.02 12.41 4.03
C GLN A 56 22.56 13.78 4.44
#